data_AF-A0A4V3XAT3-F1
#
_entry.id   AF-A0A4V3XAT3-F1
#
_cell.length_a   1.000
_cell.length_b   1.000
_cell.length_c   1.000
_cell.angle_alpha   90.00
_cell.angle_beta   90.00
_cell.angle_gamma   90.00
#
_symmetry.space_group_name_H-M   'P 1'
#
loop_
_entity.id
_entity.type
_entity.pdbx_description
1 polymer ?
#
loop_
_entity_poly.entity_id
_entity_poly.type
_entity_poly.pdbx_seq_one_letter_code
_entity_poly.pdbx_strand_id
1 'polypeptide(L)'
;MSNMKILLAGVISLLAASTSVLATDDVITVDWQTDVLFIGAWQRTLDSPCGASDIFTSTVNASVIVPFSGNVVVVDGMQNNASGTLLVAIDDEEPFEQELFSEDVKCANFFTYELGNGTHTMSLTLIGASVDVNEGTAPQPVLHLTNITYYVPLAAHSASSAGTETPTPVPTISPSRKVKVGAIVGAVLSCVVGVILLGGVILFLYRRRTKGRHAFDPRANIIASATEMSPRSPTTPNTATKLQPYARMEDDYDVKTSHLDVLPPRYTPSSGELRARSRSPMPDRKPMP
;
A
#
# COMPACT_ATOMS: atom_id res chain seq x y z
N MET A 1 72.98 -41.78 33.54
CA MET A 1 72.53 -40.48 32.99
C MET A 1 71.95 -40.78 31.60
N SER A 2 70.72 -40.51 31.23
CA SER A 2 69.60 -39.79 31.84
C SER A 2 68.31 -40.37 31.23
N ASN A 3 67.28 -40.51 32.05
CA ASN A 3 65.95 -40.98 31.67
C ASN A 3 65.20 -39.90 30.88
N MET A 4 64.48 -40.27 29.81
CA MET A 4 63.45 -39.40 29.23
C MET A 4 62.11 -40.15 29.14
N LYS A 5 61.34 -39.99 30.22
CA LYS A 5 59.87 -40.14 30.26
C LYS A 5 59.30 -38.74 30.03
N ILE A 6 58.26 -38.56 29.21
CA ILE A 6 57.23 -37.49 29.22
C ILE A 6 56.26 -37.85 28.06
N LEU A 7 55.19 -38.58 28.37
CA LEU A 7 53.85 -38.10 28.74
C LEU A 7 52.94 -37.91 27.50
N LEU A 8 52.18 -38.98 27.28
CA LEU A 8 50.98 -39.09 26.47
C LEU A 8 49.92 -38.14 27.04
N ALA A 9 49.71 -36.96 26.44
CA ALA A 9 48.59 -36.08 26.76
C ALA A 9 47.59 -36.14 25.61
N GLY A 10 46.59 -37.01 25.77
CA GLY A 10 45.44 -37.10 24.89
C GLY A 10 44.57 -35.86 25.01
N VAL A 11 44.64 -34.99 24.00
CA VAL A 11 43.67 -33.92 23.79
C VAL A 11 42.55 -34.51 22.93
N ILE A 12 41.57 -35.13 23.59
CA ILE A 12 40.27 -35.41 22.96
C ILE A 12 39.52 -34.08 22.98
N SER A 13 39.70 -33.29 21.92
CA SER A 13 38.84 -32.15 21.62
C SER A 13 37.45 -32.69 21.32
N LEU A 14 36.60 -32.73 22.34
CA LEU A 14 35.18 -33.01 22.22
C LEU A 14 34.55 -31.82 21.48
N LEU A 15 34.54 -31.89 20.15
CA LEU A 15 33.83 -30.98 19.27
C LEU A 15 32.33 -31.26 19.48
N ALA A 16 31.75 -30.70 20.54
CA ALA A 16 30.32 -30.60 20.65
C ALA A 16 29.87 -29.65 19.53
N ALA A 17 29.48 -30.22 18.39
CA ALA A 17 28.74 -29.50 17.38
C ALA A 17 27.41 -29.10 18.01
N SER A 18 27.41 -27.94 18.67
CA SER A 18 26.20 -27.24 19.05
C SER A 18 25.53 -26.80 17.74
N THR A 19 24.77 -27.71 17.13
CA THR A 19 23.78 -27.36 16.13
C THR A 19 22.70 -26.59 16.86
N SER A 20 22.95 -25.29 17.08
CA SER A 20 21.90 -24.36 17.43
C SER A 20 20.88 -24.43 16.31
N VAL A 21 19.76 -25.08 16.59
CA VAL A 21 18.56 -24.97 15.76
C VAL A 21 18.25 -23.49 15.71
N LEU A 22 18.55 -22.85 14.58
CA LEU A 22 18.14 -21.47 14.33
C LEU A 22 16.62 -21.51 14.39
N ALA A 23 16.06 -20.99 15.49
CA ALA A 23 14.64 -20.72 15.54
C ALA A 23 14.38 -19.72 14.41
N THR A 24 13.73 -20.18 13.35
CA THR A 24 13.30 -19.32 12.27
C THR A 24 12.09 -18.57 12.76
N ASP A 25 12.15 -17.24 12.71
CA ASP A 25 11.01 -16.37 13.00
C ASP A 25 9.82 -16.72 12.09
N ASP A 26 8.61 -16.58 12.63
CA ASP A 26 7.39 -16.77 11.85
C ASP A 26 7.13 -15.52 11.01
N VAL A 27 6.80 -15.69 9.74
CA VAL A 27 6.57 -14.57 8.81
C VAL A 27 5.07 -14.43 8.60
N ILE A 28 4.52 -13.31 9.06
CA ILE A 28 3.09 -13.02 8.91
C ILE A 28 2.90 -11.96 7.84
N THR A 29 1.98 -12.25 6.92
CA THR A 29 1.52 -11.33 5.88
C THR A 29 0.29 -10.58 6.37
N VAL A 30 0.30 -9.25 6.28
CA VAL A 30 -0.82 -8.38 6.66
C VAL A 30 -2.02 -8.62 5.74
N ASP A 31 -3.21 -8.84 6.31
CA ASP A 31 -4.46 -8.86 5.55
C ASP A 31 -5.01 -7.44 5.35
N TRP A 32 -4.99 -6.98 4.10
CA TRP A 32 -5.50 -5.67 3.68
C TRP A 32 -6.96 -5.39 4.06
N GLN A 33 -7.78 -6.38 4.41
CA GLN A 33 -9.17 -6.17 4.83
C GLN A 33 -9.35 -6.02 6.34
N THR A 34 -8.57 -6.73 7.15
CA THR A 34 -8.79 -6.81 8.60
C THR A 34 -7.73 -6.09 9.42
N ASP A 35 -6.51 -6.04 8.90
CA ASP A 35 -5.34 -5.62 9.67
C ASP A 35 -4.94 -4.19 9.35
N VAL A 36 -5.65 -3.53 8.42
CA VAL A 36 -5.25 -2.26 7.84
C VAL A 36 -6.35 -1.21 7.94
N LEU A 37 -6.00 -0.04 8.45
CA LEU A 37 -6.87 1.14 8.45
C LEU A 37 -6.44 2.12 7.35
N PHE A 38 -7.31 2.31 6.37
CA PHE A 38 -7.11 3.27 5.28
C PHE A 38 -7.72 4.63 5.61
N ILE A 39 -6.93 5.69 5.42
CA ILE A 39 -7.35 7.09 5.52
C ILE A 39 -7.13 7.74 4.15
N GLY A 40 -8.18 8.37 3.61
CA GLY A 40 -8.16 8.95 2.27
C GLY A 40 -8.78 8.04 1.20
N ALA A 41 -8.51 8.34 -0.07
CA ALA A 41 -9.04 7.59 -1.21
C ALA A 41 -8.05 6.52 -1.67
N TRP A 42 -8.35 5.27 -1.37
CA TRP A 42 -7.55 4.11 -1.77
C TRP A 42 -8.30 3.25 -2.79
N GLN A 43 -7.55 2.66 -3.70
CA GLN A 43 -8.05 1.78 -4.75
C GLN A 43 -7.31 0.45 -4.69
N ARG A 44 -7.96 -0.61 -5.17
CA ARG A 44 -7.41 -1.96 -5.23
C ARG A 44 -7.51 -2.50 -6.64
N THR A 45 -6.43 -3.08 -7.15
CA THR A 45 -6.43 -3.91 -8.35
C THR A 45 -5.92 -5.31 -8.02
N LEU A 46 -6.30 -6.28 -8.84
CA LEU A 46 -5.79 -7.66 -8.75
C LEU A 46 -4.65 -7.92 -9.74
N ASP A 47 -4.53 -7.10 -10.78
CA ASP A 47 -3.64 -7.30 -11.92
C ASP A 47 -2.55 -6.22 -11.97
N SER A 48 -1.68 -6.22 -10.96
CA SER A 48 -0.49 -5.36 -10.96
C SER A 48 0.57 -5.88 -11.93
N PRO A 49 1.42 -5.01 -12.52
CA PRO A 49 2.66 -5.42 -13.17
C PRO A 49 3.55 -6.32 -12.30
N CYS A 50 3.40 -6.26 -10.97
CA CYS A 50 4.12 -7.10 -10.02
C CYS A 50 3.53 -8.51 -9.83
N GLY A 51 2.45 -8.87 -10.54
CA GLY A 51 1.80 -10.18 -10.42
C GLY A 51 1.12 -10.43 -9.07
N ALA A 52 0.87 -9.39 -8.30
CA ALA A 52 0.19 -9.43 -7.00
C ALA A 52 -0.96 -8.41 -6.97
N SER A 53 -1.82 -8.49 -5.94
CA SER A 53 -2.79 -7.43 -5.69
C SER A 53 -2.06 -6.13 -5.38
N ASP A 54 -2.52 -5.03 -5.96
CA ASP A 54 -1.95 -3.69 -5.75
C ASP A 54 -2.99 -2.79 -5.09
N ILE A 55 -2.57 -2.16 -4.00
CA ILE A 55 -3.34 -1.19 -3.24
C ILE A 55 -2.67 0.16 -3.44
N PHE A 56 -3.40 1.10 -4.04
CA PHE A 56 -2.77 2.35 -4.47
C PHE A 56 -3.63 3.57 -4.18
N THR A 57 -2.96 4.72 -4.12
CA THR A 57 -3.58 6.02 -3.97
C THR A 57 -2.78 7.08 -4.72
N SER A 58 -3.47 8.07 -5.28
CA SER A 58 -2.88 9.30 -5.82
C SER A 58 -3.24 10.54 -4.99
N THR A 59 -3.85 10.34 -3.83
CA THR A 59 -4.28 11.43 -2.96
C THR A 59 -3.18 11.76 -1.97
N VAL A 60 -2.57 12.94 -2.10
CA VAL A 60 -1.60 13.45 -1.12
C VAL A 60 -2.25 13.53 0.27
N ASN A 61 -1.50 13.12 1.30
CA ASN A 61 -1.92 12.90 2.68
C ASN A 61 -2.88 11.71 2.89
N ALA A 62 -3.07 10.83 1.91
CA ALA A 62 -3.67 9.54 2.17
C ALA A 62 -2.68 8.67 2.95
N SER A 63 -3.19 7.97 3.96
CA SER A 63 -2.39 7.19 4.89
C SER A 63 -2.94 5.77 5.06
N VAL A 64 -2.03 4.85 5.34
CA VAL A 64 -2.32 3.49 5.83
C VAL A 64 -1.79 3.37 7.24
N ILE A 65 -2.58 2.80 8.15
CA ILE A 65 -2.14 2.48 9.52
C ILE A 65 -2.23 0.96 9.72
N VAL A 66 -1.11 0.36 10.15
CA VAL A 66 -0.94 -1.08 10.33
C VAL A 66 -0.46 -1.37 11.75
N PRO A 67 -1.34 -1.84 12.65
CA PRO A 67 -0.92 -2.45 13.91
C PRO A 67 -0.32 -3.84 13.64
N PHE A 68 0.83 -4.14 14.26
CA PHE A 68 1.45 -5.46 14.17
C PHE A 68 2.14 -5.86 15.48
N SER A 69 2.44 -7.14 15.63
CA SER A 69 3.20 -7.65 16.78
C SER A 69 4.40 -8.42 16.26
N GLY A 70 5.61 -7.91 16.45
CA GLY A 70 6.79 -8.48 15.83
C GLY A 70 8.08 -7.78 16.24
N ASN A 71 9.15 -8.08 15.51
CA ASN A 71 10.47 -7.47 15.67
C ASN A 71 11.05 -6.93 14.35
N VAL A 72 10.45 -7.25 13.21
CA VAL A 72 10.84 -6.73 11.90
C VAL A 72 9.59 -6.48 11.09
N VAL A 73 9.56 -5.40 10.32
CA VAL A 73 8.53 -5.13 9.31
C VAL A 73 9.20 -4.87 7.96
N VAL A 74 8.59 -5.41 6.91
CA VAL A 74 9.05 -5.34 5.51
C VAL A 74 7.88 -4.84 4.68
N VAL A 75 8.11 -3.76 3.93
CA VAL A 75 7.09 -3.16 3.05
C VAL A 75 7.54 -3.27 1.60
N ASP A 76 6.73 -3.92 0.78
CA ASP A 76 6.96 -4.10 -0.65
C ASP A 76 5.90 -3.37 -1.47
N GLY A 77 6.30 -2.92 -2.66
CA GLY A 77 5.39 -2.26 -3.57
C GLY A 77 5.95 -2.11 -4.97
N MET A 78 5.30 -1.24 -5.74
CA MET A 78 5.71 -0.89 -7.10
C MET A 78 6.26 0.54 -7.12
N GLN A 79 7.43 0.69 -7.75
CA GLN A 79 8.06 1.97 -8.06
C GLN A 79 7.97 2.23 -9.56
N ASN A 80 7.67 3.46 -9.96
CA ASN A 80 7.65 3.91 -11.34
C ASN A 80 7.83 5.44 -11.42
N ASN A 81 7.72 6.01 -12.62
CA ASN A 81 7.97 7.44 -12.86
C ASN A 81 6.84 8.36 -12.38
N ALA A 82 5.74 7.79 -11.89
CA ALA A 82 4.65 8.49 -11.22
C ALA A 82 4.67 8.26 -9.70
N SER A 83 5.60 7.45 -9.18
CA SER A 83 5.68 7.15 -7.76
C SER A 83 6.06 8.40 -6.95
N GLY A 84 5.39 8.60 -5.81
CA GLY A 84 5.63 9.73 -4.92
C GLY A 84 6.68 9.48 -3.83
N THR A 85 6.76 10.42 -2.90
CA THR A 85 7.52 10.31 -1.66
C THR A 85 6.61 9.77 -0.55
N LEU A 86 7.07 8.72 0.13
CA LEU A 86 6.38 8.05 1.24
C LEU A 86 6.95 8.51 2.57
N LEU A 87 6.13 9.07 3.45
CA LEU A 87 6.47 9.33 4.85
C LEU A 87 6.13 8.11 5.68
N VAL A 88 7.13 7.56 6.38
CA VAL A 88 7.03 6.38 7.23
C VAL A 88 7.16 6.82 8.69
N ALA A 89 6.22 6.43 9.54
CA ALA A 89 6.28 6.60 10.99
C ALA A 89 5.99 5.27 11.67
N ILE A 90 6.83 4.88 12.63
CA ILE A 90 6.65 3.64 13.41
C ILE A 90 6.70 4.01 14.89
N ASP A 91 5.64 3.68 15.62
CA ASP A 91 5.45 4.03 17.03
C ASP A 91 5.67 5.54 17.31
N ASP A 92 6.50 5.86 18.31
CA ASP A 92 6.88 7.22 18.70
C ASP A 92 8.26 7.63 18.14
N GLU A 93 8.80 6.90 17.16
CA GLU A 93 10.07 7.22 16.54
C GLU A 93 9.96 8.39 15.55
N GLU A 94 11.10 9.03 15.24
CA GLU A 94 11.13 10.14 14.30
C GLU A 94 10.76 9.65 12.88
N PRO A 95 9.72 10.21 12.24
CA PRO A 95 9.34 9.80 10.90
C PRO A 95 10.44 10.04 9.87
N PHE A 96 10.54 9.17 8.86
CA PHE A 96 11.49 9.33 7.75
C PHE A 96 10.79 9.27 6.40
N GLU A 97 11.42 9.87 5.40
CA GLU A 97 10.91 9.92 4.02
C GLU A 97 11.62 8.88 3.14
N GLN A 98 10.86 8.18 2.31
CA GLN A 98 11.33 7.23 1.33
C GLN A 98 10.88 7.69 -0.07
N GLU A 99 11.84 8.01 -0.92
CA GLU A 99 11.59 8.33 -2.32
C GLU A 99 11.31 7.04 -3.10
N LEU A 100 10.19 6.99 -3.81
CA LEU A 100 9.76 5.80 -4.57
C LEU A 100 9.84 6.00 -6.09
N PHE A 101 10.27 7.18 -6.56
CA PHE A 101 10.44 7.42 -8.00
C PHE A 101 11.42 6.43 -8.63
N SER A 102 11.04 5.88 -9.78
CA SER A 102 11.95 5.10 -10.62
C SER A 102 11.63 5.30 -12.09
N GLU A 103 12.65 5.42 -12.95
CA GLU A 103 12.42 5.58 -14.40
C GLU A 103 11.69 4.38 -15.02
N ASP A 104 11.91 3.19 -14.46
CA ASP A 104 11.29 1.93 -14.88
C ASP A 104 10.28 1.43 -13.85
N VAL A 105 9.36 0.57 -14.28
CA VAL A 105 8.49 -0.17 -13.35
C VAL A 105 9.31 -1.22 -12.61
N LYS A 106 9.43 -1.08 -11.29
CA LYS A 106 10.15 -2.01 -10.42
C LYS A 106 9.25 -2.49 -9.29
N CYS A 107 9.29 -3.78 -9.02
CA CYS A 107 8.61 -4.40 -7.89
C CYS A 107 9.70 -4.75 -6.88
N ALA A 108 9.73 -4.05 -5.76
CA ALA A 108 10.84 -4.14 -4.83
C ALA A 108 10.40 -3.87 -3.39
N ASN A 109 11.27 -4.28 -2.48
CA ASN A 109 11.22 -3.84 -1.10
C ASN A 109 11.47 -2.33 -1.04
N PHE A 110 10.57 -1.60 -0.40
CA PHE A 110 10.73 -0.18 -0.14
C PHE A 110 11.68 0.02 1.03
N PHE A 111 11.42 -0.69 2.12
CA PHE A 111 12.28 -0.70 3.30
C PHE A 111 12.06 -1.95 4.15
N THR A 112 13.05 -2.22 4.99
CA THR A 112 13.00 -3.17 6.10
C THR A 112 13.36 -2.42 7.37
N TYR A 113 12.58 -2.60 8.43
CA TYR A 113 12.78 -1.91 9.70
C TYR A 113 12.82 -2.90 10.86
N GLU A 114 13.91 -2.87 11.63
CA GLU A 114 14.14 -3.74 12.79
C GLU A 114 13.74 -3.02 14.08
N LEU A 115 13.04 -3.72 14.95
CA LEU A 115 12.43 -3.24 16.19
C LEU A 115 12.71 -4.22 17.33
N GLY A 116 12.55 -3.75 18.57
CA GLY A 116 12.49 -4.67 19.71
C GLY A 116 11.18 -5.47 19.69
N ASN A 117 11.18 -6.72 20.13
CA ASN A 117 9.99 -7.56 20.18
C ASN A 117 8.83 -6.86 20.92
N GLY A 118 7.72 -6.61 20.24
CA GLY A 118 6.60 -5.90 20.86
C GLY A 118 5.36 -5.82 19.98
N THR A 119 4.42 -4.99 20.43
CA THR A 119 3.29 -4.53 19.62
C THR A 119 3.63 -3.13 19.13
N HIS A 120 3.50 -2.93 17.83
CA HIS A 120 3.91 -1.72 17.12
C HIS A 120 2.75 -1.20 16.27
N THR A 121 2.84 0.07 15.89
CA THR A 121 1.94 0.70 14.92
C THR A 121 2.76 1.44 13.88
N MET A 122 2.61 1.04 12.61
CA MET A 122 3.22 1.73 11.48
C MET A 122 2.19 2.58 10.75
N SER A 123 2.59 3.78 10.32
CA SER A 123 1.84 4.64 9.42
C SER A 123 2.65 4.94 8.16
N LEU A 124 2.02 4.76 7.00
CA LEU A 124 2.56 5.04 5.69
C LEU A 124 1.72 6.14 5.05
N THR A 125 2.30 7.30 4.77
CA THR A 125 1.58 8.46 4.22
C THR A 125 2.21 8.93 2.92
N LEU A 126 1.40 9.09 1.87
CA LEU A 126 1.86 9.71 0.62
C LEU A 126 1.94 11.23 0.82
N ILE A 127 3.13 11.83 0.77
CA ILE A 127 3.30 13.28 1.05
C ILE A 127 3.48 14.16 -0.19
N GLY A 128 3.80 13.59 -1.35
CA GLY A 128 4.00 14.36 -2.58
C GLY A 128 4.73 13.59 -3.66
N ALA A 129 5.15 14.28 -4.71
CA ALA A 129 6.13 13.80 -5.69
C ALA A 129 7.47 14.51 -5.41
N SER A 130 8.59 13.85 -5.68
CA SER A 130 9.85 14.57 -5.86
C SER A 130 9.71 15.47 -7.08
N VAL A 131 9.69 16.78 -6.86
CA VAL A 131 9.59 17.74 -7.95
C VAL A 131 11.00 17.91 -8.52
N ASP A 132 11.24 17.29 -9.68
CA ASP A 132 12.35 17.74 -10.52
C ASP A 132 12.02 19.13 -11.04
N VAL A 133 12.76 20.12 -10.56
CA VAL A 133 12.51 21.57 -10.71
C VAL A 133 12.44 22.04 -12.17
N ASN A 134 12.75 21.17 -13.14
CA ASN A 134 12.91 21.50 -14.55
C ASN A 134 11.71 21.11 -15.43
N GLU A 135 10.75 20.29 -14.94
CA GLU A 135 9.57 19.93 -15.72
C GLU A 135 8.33 20.63 -15.15
N GLY A 136 7.85 21.66 -15.83
CA GLY A 136 6.74 22.53 -15.40
C GLY A 136 5.36 21.86 -15.27
N THR A 137 5.29 20.53 -15.17
CA THR A 137 4.09 19.77 -14.84
C THR A 137 4.48 18.68 -13.86
N ALA A 138 4.28 18.90 -12.55
CA ALA A 138 4.51 17.86 -11.57
C ALA A 138 3.51 16.72 -11.82
N PRO A 139 3.97 15.48 -12.10
CA PRO A 139 3.07 14.34 -12.21
C PRO A 139 2.30 14.18 -10.89
N GLN A 140 1.04 13.73 -10.97
CA GLN A 140 0.30 13.39 -9.75
C GLN A 140 0.99 12.19 -9.10
N PRO A 141 1.49 12.31 -7.87
CA PRO A 141 2.20 11.23 -7.24
C PRO A 141 1.25 10.07 -6.96
N VAL A 142 1.73 8.86 -7.12
CA VAL A 142 1.02 7.63 -6.81
C VAL A 142 1.84 6.81 -5.81
N LEU A 143 1.18 6.22 -4.82
CA LEU A 143 1.77 5.24 -3.93
C LEU A 143 1.14 3.88 -4.23
N HIS A 144 1.97 2.88 -4.51
CA HIS A 144 1.56 1.50 -4.78
C HIS A 144 2.12 0.58 -3.69
N LEU A 145 1.25 -0.14 -2.99
CA LEU A 145 1.59 -1.11 -1.96
C LEU A 145 1.10 -2.49 -2.39
N THR A 146 2.00 -3.47 -2.38
CA THR A 146 1.66 -4.84 -2.81
C THR A 146 1.63 -5.79 -1.61
N ASN A 147 2.60 -5.65 -0.70
CA ASN A 147 2.72 -6.54 0.43
C ASN A 147 3.31 -5.85 1.65
N ILE A 148 2.84 -6.24 2.83
CA ILE A 148 3.45 -5.88 4.12
C ILE A 148 3.58 -7.17 4.91
N THR A 149 4.80 -7.51 5.32
CA THR A 149 5.06 -8.65 6.19
C THR A 149 5.76 -8.20 7.45
N TYR A 150 5.55 -8.94 8.53
CA TYR A 150 6.28 -8.74 9.76
C TYR A 150 6.69 -10.08 10.37
N TYR A 151 7.78 -10.04 11.13
CA TYR A 151 8.39 -11.21 11.74
C TYR A 151 7.97 -11.30 13.19
N VAL A 152 7.50 -12.47 13.60
CA VAL A 152 7.18 -12.76 14.99
C VAL A 152 8.28 -13.67 15.53
N PRO A 153 9.06 -13.21 16.51
CA PRO A 153 10.09 -14.04 17.11
C PRO A 153 9.41 -15.24 17.76
N LEU A 154 9.85 -16.44 17.41
CA LEU A 154 9.37 -17.65 18.06
C LEU A 154 9.65 -17.48 19.55
N ALA A 155 8.60 -17.41 20.38
CA ALA A 155 8.73 -17.22 21.82
C ALA A 155 9.75 -18.22 22.30
N ALA A 156 10.97 -17.75 22.60
CA ALA A 156 12.12 -18.61 22.87
C ALA A 156 11.62 -19.60 23.89
N HIS A 157 11.38 -20.86 23.47
CA HIS A 157 10.67 -21.84 24.27
C HIS A 157 11.39 -21.80 25.59
N SER A 158 10.73 -21.22 26.61
CA SER A 158 11.40 -20.81 27.83
C SER A 158 12.12 -22.06 28.25
N ALA A 159 13.44 -22.05 28.07
CA ALA A 159 14.22 -23.25 28.23
C ALA A 159 13.99 -23.56 29.68
N SER A 160 13.11 -24.54 29.93
CA SER A 160 12.67 -24.92 31.24
C SER A 160 13.94 -25.46 31.84
N SER A 161 14.68 -24.56 32.48
CA SER A 161 15.86 -24.89 33.23
C SER A 161 15.31 -25.82 34.28
N ALA A 162 15.49 -27.12 34.04
CA ALA A 162 15.32 -28.16 35.04
C ALA A 162 16.44 -27.94 36.07
N GLY A 163 16.36 -26.82 36.78
CA GLY A 163 17.10 -26.56 37.98
C GLY A 163 16.45 -27.41 39.05
N THR A 164 17.14 -28.46 39.47
CA THR A 164 16.85 -29.21 40.68
C THR A 164 16.73 -28.23 41.85
N GLU A 165 15.50 -27.91 42.23
CA GLU A 165 15.22 -27.07 43.40
C GLU A 165 15.68 -27.80 44.66
N THR A 166 16.72 -27.26 45.31
CA THR A 166 16.99 -27.52 46.72
C THR A 166 16.13 -26.54 47.54
N PRO A 167 15.25 -27.01 48.42
CA PRO A 167 14.34 -26.15 49.16
C PRO A 167 15.13 -25.25 50.13
N THR A 168 15.19 -23.95 49.83
CA THR A 168 15.73 -22.93 50.73
C THR A 168 14.57 -22.15 51.35
N PRO A 169 14.54 -21.97 52.69
CA PRO A 169 13.38 -21.43 53.39
C PRO A 169 13.16 -19.93 53.10
N VAL A 170 11.86 -19.63 53.07
CA VAL A 170 11.16 -18.38 52.81
C VAL A 170 11.65 -17.18 53.65
N PRO A 171 12.03 -16.06 53.03
CA PRO A 171 11.98 -14.75 53.68
C PRO A 171 10.60 -14.10 53.49
N THR A 172 10.02 -13.68 54.63
CA THR A 172 8.76 -12.95 54.77
C THR A 172 8.73 -11.67 53.91
N ILE A 173 7.80 -11.61 52.95
CA ILE A 173 7.65 -10.49 52.02
C ILE A 173 6.64 -9.47 52.58
N SER A 174 7.04 -8.21 52.60
CA SER A 174 6.18 -7.04 52.86
C SER A 174 5.18 -6.80 51.72
N PRO A 175 3.98 -6.25 52.00
CA PRO A 175 2.89 -6.17 51.02
C PRO A 175 3.19 -5.15 49.90
N SER A 176 3.53 -5.67 48.71
CA SER A 176 3.61 -4.91 47.47
C SER A 176 2.19 -4.59 46.95
N ARG A 177 1.91 -3.30 46.76
CA ARG A 177 0.61 -2.80 46.31
C ARG A 177 0.34 -3.23 44.87
N LYS A 178 -0.52 -4.25 44.70
CA LYS A 178 -1.14 -4.60 43.41
C LYS A 178 -2.03 -3.45 42.95
N VAL A 179 -1.59 -2.72 41.92
CA VAL A 179 -2.46 -1.79 41.20
C VAL A 179 -3.43 -2.60 40.35
N LYS A 180 -4.73 -2.46 40.64
CA LYS A 180 -5.81 -3.17 39.93
C LYS A 180 -5.96 -2.59 38.52
N VAL A 181 -5.33 -3.23 37.54
CA VAL A 181 -5.36 -2.89 36.11
C VAL A 181 -6.79 -2.75 35.56
N GLY A 182 -7.77 -3.42 36.17
CA GLY A 182 -9.19 -3.31 35.78
C GLY A 182 -9.80 -1.90 35.89
N ALA A 183 -9.21 -0.98 36.64
CA ALA A 183 -9.73 0.39 36.77
C ALA A 183 -9.37 1.31 35.58
N ILE A 184 -8.32 0.99 34.82
CA ILE A 184 -7.81 1.87 33.74
C ILE A 184 -8.61 1.66 32.45
N VAL A 185 -9.01 0.42 32.16
CA VAL A 185 -9.74 0.08 30.91
C VAL A 185 -11.16 0.68 30.88
N GLY A 186 -11.80 0.84 32.04
CA GLY A 186 -13.14 1.44 32.13
C GLY A 186 -13.18 2.93 31.78
N ALA A 187 -12.09 3.67 32.05
CA ALA A 187 -12.04 5.10 31.78
C ALA A 187 -12.01 5.40 30.27
N VAL A 188 -11.20 4.65 29.51
CA VAL A 188 -10.99 4.89 28.06
C VAL A 188 -12.26 4.60 27.26
N LEU A 189 -12.95 3.49 27.54
CA LEU A 189 -14.19 3.12 26.85
C LEU A 189 -15.32 4.14 27.08
N SER A 190 -15.43 4.71 28.28
CA SER A 190 -16.45 5.73 28.56
C SER A 190 -16.21 7.05 27.81
N CYS A 191 -14.94 7.40 27.59
CA CYS A 191 -14.57 8.64 26.91
C CYS A 191 -14.86 8.55 25.40
N VAL A 192 -14.53 7.42 24.76
CA VAL A 192 -14.78 7.21 23.32
C VAL A 192 -16.28 7.25 23.01
N VAL A 193 -17.10 6.59 23.82
CA VAL A 193 -18.57 6.61 23.66
C VAL A 193 -19.13 8.03 23.87
N GLY A 194 -18.60 8.78 24.84
CA GLY A 194 -18.98 10.17 25.08
C GLY A 194 -18.70 11.09 23.90
N VAL A 195 -17.53 10.97 23.27
CA VAL A 195 -17.15 11.79 22.10
C VAL A 195 -18.01 11.48 20.88
N ILE A 196 -18.34 10.21 20.64
CA ILE A 196 -19.21 9.81 19.52
C ILE A 196 -20.63 10.36 19.71
N LEU A 197 -21.19 10.24 20.92
CA LEU A 197 -22.52 10.79 21.22
C LEU A 197 -22.55 12.31 21.08
N LEU A 198 -21.51 13.01 21.58
CA LEU A 198 -21.42 14.46 21.47
C LEU A 198 -21.28 14.92 20.01
N GLY A 199 -20.43 14.24 19.22
CA GLY A 199 -20.28 14.50 17.79
C GLY A 199 -21.56 14.27 17.01
N GLY A 200 -22.30 13.19 17.33
CA GLY A 200 -23.60 12.90 16.73
C GLY A 200 -24.66 13.98 17.02
N VAL A 201 -24.71 14.50 18.25
CA VAL A 201 -25.63 15.59 18.61
C VAL A 201 -25.29 16.88 17.87
N ILE A 202 -24.01 17.23 17.77
CA ILE A 202 -23.56 18.43 17.03
C ILE A 202 -23.92 18.32 15.54
N LEU A 203 -23.63 17.17 14.91
CA LEU A 203 -23.97 16.92 13.51
C LEU A 203 -25.49 16.98 13.28
N PHE A 204 -26.28 16.41 14.18
CA PHE A 204 -27.74 16.45 14.11
C PHE A 204 -28.30 17.87 14.18
N LEU A 205 -27.80 18.71 15.10
CA LEU A 205 -28.19 20.11 15.20
C LEU A 205 -27.76 20.92 13.97
N TYR A 206 -26.58 20.62 13.40
CA TYR A 206 -26.11 21.25 12.17
C TYR A 206 -27.02 20.91 10.98
N ARG A 207 -27.38 19.63 10.79
CA ARG A 207 -28.32 19.20 9.74
C ARG A 207 -29.73 19.76 9.95
N ARG A 208 -30.15 20.00 11.19
CA ARG A 208 -31.45 20.63 11.47
C ARG A 208 -31.49 22.11 11.07
N ARG A 209 -30.36 22.83 11.19
CA ARG A 209 -30.29 24.26 10.82
C ARG A 209 -30.28 24.49 9.31
N THR A 210 -29.74 23.58 8.51
CA THR A 210 -29.60 23.78 7.06
C THR A 210 -30.89 23.60 6.25
N LYS A 211 -31.95 23.01 6.83
CA LYS A 211 -33.24 22.81 6.14
C LYS A 211 -34.21 24.00 6.23
N GLY A 212 -33.81 25.12 6.83
CA GLY A 212 -34.72 26.22 7.19
C GLY A 212 -34.74 27.46 6.30
N ARG A 213 -34.00 27.52 5.18
CA ARG A 213 -33.96 28.73 4.35
C ARG A 213 -34.01 28.41 2.85
N HIS A 214 -35.14 27.86 2.41
CA HIS A 214 -35.61 28.17 1.05
C HIS A 214 -36.27 29.55 1.12
N ALA A 215 -35.47 30.59 0.88
CA ALA A 215 -36.00 31.87 0.46
C ALA A 215 -36.76 31.62 -0.85
N PHE A 216 -38.07 31.87 -0.80
CA PHE A 216 -38.93 31.93 -1.97
C PHE A 216 -38.41 33.06 -2.86
N ASP A 217 -37.91 32.74 -4.06
CA ASP A 217 -37.54 33.71 -5.08
C ASP A 217 -38.68 33.81 -6.10
N PRO A 218 -39.56 34.82 -6.01
CA PRO A 218 -40.68 35.00 -6.93
C PRO A 218 -40.23 35.80 -8.15
N ARG A 219 -39.20 35.35 -8.88
CA ARG A 219 -38.81 36.01 -10.14
C ARG A 219 -37.99 35.16 -11.11
N ALA A 220 -38.55 34.04 -11.57
CA ALA A 220 -38.12 33.42 -12.82
C ALA A 220 -39.35 33.03 -13.65
N ASN A 221 -39.90 34.05 -14.29
CA ASN A 221 -40.99 33.93 -15.26
C ASN A 221 -40.40 33.50 -16.62
N ILE A 222 -40.93 32.39 -17.14
CA ILE A 222 -41.42 32.21 -18.52
C ILE A 222 -40.49 32.67 -19.65
N ILE A 223 -39.87 31.72 -20.36
CA ILE A 223 -39.87 31.68 -21.83
C ILE A 223 -40.00 30.22 -22.29
N ALA A 224 -41.19 29.87 -22.78
CA ALA A 224 -41.43 28.73 -23.64
C ALA A 224 -41.34 29.22 -25.10
N SER A 225 -40.68 28.45 -25.97
CA SER A 225 -40.83 28.45 -27.43
C SER A 225 -40.27 27.10 -27.91
N ALA A 226 -41.14 26.14 -28.25
CA ALA A 226 -41.66 25.89 -29.61
C ALA A 226 -40.53 25.49 -30.58
N THR A 227 -40.40 24.20 -30.89
CA THR A 227 -40.95 23.55 -32.11
C THR A 227 -40.32 24.07 -33.40
N GLU A 228 -39.41 23.32 -34.03
CA GLU A 228 -39.38 23.24 -35.50
C GLU A 228 -38.64 21.99 -36.02
N MET A 229 -39.10 21.54 -37.19
CA MET A 229 -38.86 20.26 -37.84
C MET A 229 -37.65 20.25 -38.80
N SER A 230 -37.19 19.03 -39.09
CA SER A 230 -36.29 18.53 -40.17
C SER A 230 -36.34 19.26 -41.54
N PRO A 231 -35.29 19.22 -42.43
CA PRO A 231 -34.99 18.01 -43.23
C PRO A 231 -33.55 17.77 -43.78
N ARG A 232 -33.26 16.48 -44.06
CA ARG A 232 -32.49 15.83 -45.16
C ARG A 232 -31.41 16.55 -46.01
N SER A 233 -30.24 15.84 -46.10
CA SER A 233 -29.36 15.54 -47.27
C SER A 233 -28.51 16.67 -47.91
N PRO A 234 -27.39 16.41 -48.67
CA PRO A 234 -26.98 15.17 -49.37
C PRO A 234 -25.47 14.77 -49.37
N THR A 235 -25.25 13.52 -49.81
CA THR A 235 -24.08 12.86 -50.46
C THR A 235 -22.90 13.69 -51.00
N THR A 236 -21.68 13.13 -50.88
CA THR A 236 -20.59 13.16 -51.90
C THR A 236 -19.44 12.17 -51.56
N PRO A 237 -18.58 11.77 -52.53
CA PRO A 237 -18.15 10.38 -52.72
C PRO A 237 -16.64 10.09 -52.59
N ASN A 238 -16.32 8.79 -52.57
CA ASN A 238 -15.13 8.10 -53.09
C ASN A 238 -13.72 8.60 -52.73
N THR A 239 -13.04 7.85 -51.84
CA THR A 239 -11.59 7.63 -51.98
C THR A 239 -11.28 6.16 -51.81
N ALA A 240 -10.98 5.52 -52.93
CA ALA A 240 -10.42 4.18 -53.01
C ALA A 240 -8.95 4.22 -52.57
N THR A 241 -8.57 3.39 -51.60
CA THR A 241 -7.16 2.99 -51.41
C THR A 241 -7.10 1.53 -51.00
N LYS A 242 -7.10 0.69 -52.04
CA LYS A 242 -6.19 -0.44 -52.27
C LYS A 242 -5.42 -0.92 -51.02
N LEU A 243 -6.00 -1.90 -50.30
CA LEU A 243 -5.24 -2.80 -49.42
C LEU A 243 -4.99 -4.10 -50.18
N GLN A 244 -3.71 -4.49 -50.24
CA GLN A 244 -3.24 -5.79 -50.72
C GLN A 244 -3.45 -6.86 -49.64
N PRO A 245 -3.51 -8.15 -50.04
CA PRO A 245 -4.13 -9.22 -49.28
C PRO A 245 -3.11 -9.92 -48.36
N TYR A 246 -3.45 -10.09 -47.09
CA TYR A 246 -2.82 -11.13 -46.28
C TYR A 246 -3.58 -12.45 -46.45
N ALA A 247 -2.81 -13.48 -46.80
CA ALA A 247 -3.14 -14.90 -46.80
C ALA A 247 -3.98 -15.28 -45.58
N ARG A 248 -5.11 -15.99 -45.74
CA ARG A 248 -5.23 -17.45 -45.95
C ARG A 248 -4.56 -18.19 -44.76
N MET A 249 -5.34 -18.56 -43.73
CA MET A 249 -5.95 -19.91 -43.51
C MET A 249 -4.87 -20.95 -43.20
N GLU A 250 -4.96 -21.85 -42.24
CA GLU A 250 -5.97 -22.36 -41.31
C GLU A 250 -5.19 -22.88 -40.09
N ASP A 251 -5.81 -22.96 -38.91
CA ASP A 251 -5.57 -24.06 -37.95
C ASP A 251 -6.70 -24.03 -36.91
N ASP A 252 -7.79 -24.61 -37.36
CA ASP A 252 -8.68 -25.55 -36.67
C ASP A 252 -8.39 -25.79 -35.17
N TYR A 253 -9.22 -25.20 -34.30
CA TYR A 253 -9.57 -25.79 -33.01
C TYR A 253 -11.07 -25.64 -32.77
N ASP A 254 -11.80 -26.67 -33.20
CA ASP A 254 -13.16 -26.97 -32.79
C ASP A 254 -13.21 -27.20 -31.26
N VAL A 255 -13.54 -26.16 -30.50
CA VAL A 255 -14.03 -26.29 -29.12
C VAL A 255 -15.43 -25.69 -29.03
N LYS A 256 -16.39 -26.61 -29.14
CA LYS A 256 -17.82 -26.48 -28.88
C LYS A 256 -18.09 -25.67 -27.61
N THR A 257 -18.58 -24.43 -27.79
CA THR A 257 -19.12 -23.60 -26.70
C THR A 257 -20.62 -23.40 -26.88
N SER A 258 -21.31 -23.55 -25.75
CA SER A 258 -22.75 -23.45 -25.60
C SER A 258 -23.27 -22.05 -25.96
N HIS A 259 -24.35 -22.03 -26.73
CA HIS A 259 -25.09 -20.83 -27.13
C HIS A 259 -25.55 -20.04 -25.89
N LEU A 260 -24.96 -18.86 -25.66
CA LEU A 260 -25.52 -17.83 -24.79
C LEU A 260 -25.61 -16.56 -25.63
N ASP A 261 -26.84 -16.18 -25.96
CA ASP A 261 -27.17 -14.92 -26.63
C ASP A 261 -26.84 -13.76 -25.71
N VAL A 262 -25.63 -13.21 -25.85
CA VAL A 262 -25.24 -11.93 -25.26
C VAL A 262 -24.95 -10.98 -26.42
N LEU A 263 -25.78 -9.94 -26.52
CA LEU A 263 -25.60 -8.86 -27.48
C LEU A 263 -24.22 -8.21 -27.31
N PRO A 264 -23.45 -8.00 -28.39
CA PRO A 264 -22.12 -7.41 -28.29
C PRO A 264 -22.19 -5.96 -27.81
N PRO A 265 -21.30 -5.53 -26.91
CA PRO A 265 -21.17 -4.12 -26.55
C PRO A 265 -20.73 -3.32 -27.79
N ARG A 266 -21.53 -2.29 -28.12
CA ARG A 266 -21.17 -1.31 -29.16
C ARG A 266 -19.97 -0.50 -28.68
N TYR A 267 -18.81 -0.78 -29.28
CA TYR A 267 -17.64 0.07 -29.17
C TYR A 267 -17.86 1.33 -30.03
N THR A 268 -17.88 2.50 -29.39
CA THR A 268 -17.81 3.79 -30.08
C THR A 268 -16.36 4.26 -30.02
N PRO A 269 -15.60 4.26 -31.13
CA PRO A 269 -14.27 4.82 -31.13
C PRO A 269 -14.38 6.34 -30.96
N SER A 270 -13.93 6.82 -29.81
CA SER A 270 -13.63 8.24 -29.59
C SER A 270 -12.56 8.67 -30.59
N SER A 271 -12.95 9.48 -31.56
CA SER A 271 -12.06 10.17 -32.49
C SER A 271 -11.25 11.23 -31.74
N GLY A 272 -10.19 10.78 -31.06
CA GLY A 272 -9.15 11.62 -30.48
C GLY A 272 -8.08 11.86 -31.54
N GLU A 273 -8.13 13.03 -32.14
CA GLU A 273 -7.22 13.55 -33.15
C GLU A 273 -5.77 13.58 -32.62
N LEU A 274 -4.95 12.60 -33.02
CA LEU A 274 -3.51 12.60 -32.75
C LEU A 274 -2.83 13.69 -33.60
N ARG A 275 -2.72 14.87 -33.00
CA ARG A 275 -1.97 16.00 -33.55
C ARG A 275 -0.48 15.68 -33.44
N ALA A 276 0.12 15.18 -34.51
CA ALA A 276 1.57 15.02 -34.65
C ALA A 276 2.26 16.38 -34.43
N ARG A 277 2.96 16.53 -33.29
CA ARG A 277 3.80 17.71 -33.05
C ARG A 277 5.03 17.63 -33.95
N SER A 278 5.06 18.54 -34.91
CA SER A 278 6.19 18.85 -35.77
C SER A 278 7.46 19.08 -34.93
N ARG A 279 8.53 18.37 -35.26
CA ARG A 279 9.86 18.55 -34.65
C ARG A 279 10.39 19.93 -35.06
N SER A 280 10.74 20.76 -34.08
CA SER A 280 11.39 22.03 -34.32
C SER A 280 12.81 21.82 -34.89
N PRO A 281 13.30 22.72 -35.76
CA PRO A 281 14.63 22.62 -36.34
C PRO A 281 15.71 22.80 -35.27
N MET A 282 16.72 21.95 -35.30
CA MET A 282 17.91 22.06 -34.45
C MET A 282 18.76 23.26 -34.92
N PRO A 283 19.21 24.16 -34.02
CA PRO A 283 20.08 25.26 -34.42
C PRO A 283 21.49 24.76 -34.77
N ASP A 284 21.99 25.17 -35.93
CA ASP A 284 23.35 24.91 -36.41
C ASP A 284 24.41 25.33 -35.39
N ARG A 285 25.22 24.36 -34.93
CA ARG A 285 26.45 24.65 -34.18
C ARG A 285 27.53 25.10 -35.16
N LYS A 286 27.96 26.37 -35.04
CA LYS A 286 29.19 26.86 -35.65
C LYS A 286 30.41 26.14 -35.03
N PRO A 287 31.38 25.68 -35.83
CA PRO A 287 32.68 25.27 -35.32
C PRO A 287 33.43 26.49 -34.80
N MET A 288 33.97 26.40 -33.59
CA MET A 288 34.90 27.39 -33.04
C MET A 288 36.33 27.13 -33.54
N PRO A 289 37.14 28.19 -33.71
CA PRO A 289 38.55 28.13 -34.12
C PRO A 289 39.50 27.62 -33.05
#